data_AF-A0A9D7RNE9-F1
#
_entry.id   AF-A0A9D7RNE9-F1
#
_cell.length_a   1.000
_cell.length_b   1.000
_cell.length_c   1.000
_cell.angle_alpha   90.00
_cell.angle_beta   90.00
_cell.angle_gamma   90.00
#
_symmetry.space_group_name_H-M   'P 1'
#
loop_
_entity.id
_entity.type
_entity.pdbx_description
1 polymer ?
#
loop_
_entity_poly.entity_id
_entity_poly.type
_entity_poly.pdbx_seq_one_letter_code
_entity_poly.pdbx_strand_id
1 'polypeptide(L)'
;MTIRRKGNENGNEKNRVLLEAEVAPRGRTRFEGRYLAATGIVVSPGTPEHYQTQINKWGAELRVYFNDHAMATALKASGVTVEGPRRGYKSGEYRYRFNDNKLWWKLVETQGLRLGLN
;
A
#
# COMPACT_ATOMS: atom_id res chain seq x y z
N MET A 1 27.26 -29.46 25.61
CA MET A 1 26.14 -28.55 25.98
C MET A 1 26.28 -27.31 25.11
N THR A 2 25.63 -27.30 23.95
CA THR A 2 25.84 -26.26 22.92
C THR A 2 24.58 -25.40 22.82
N ILE A 3 24.66 -24.17 23.31
CA ILE A 3 23.58 -23.19 23.17
C ILE A 3 23.62 -22.66 21.73
N ARG A 4 22.70 -23.15 20.89
CA ARG A 4 22.39 -22.49 19.62
C ARG A 4 21.55 -21.24 19.94
N ARG A 5 22.16 -20.05 19.80
CA ARG A 5 21.42 -18.79 19.78
C ARG A 5 20.47 -18.83 18.58
N LYS A 6 19.16 -18.88 18.83
CA LYS A 6 18.16 -18.62 17.79
C LYS A 6 18.39 -17.20 17.28
N GLY A 7 18.69 -17.09 15.99
CA GLY A 7 18.67 -15.80 15.28
C GLY A 7 17.31 -15.17 15.47
N ASN A 8 17.32 -13.91 15.89
CA ASN A 8 16.15 -13.10 16.11
C ASN A 8 15.61 -12.65 14.74
N GLU A 9 14.54 -13.27 14.24
CA GLU A 9 13.88 -12.95 12.95
C GLU A 9 13.02 -11.67 13.01
N ASN A 10 13.11 -10.87 14.07
CA ASN A 10 12.19 -9.74 14.31
C ASN A 10 12.63 -8.39 13.69
N GLY A 11 13.59 -8.40 12.76
CA GLY A 11 14.16 -7.17 12.18
C GLY A 11 13.43 -6.58 10.96
N ASN A 12 12.61 -7.38 10.25
CA ASN A 12 12.16 -7.03 8.90
C ASN A 12 10.64 -6.85 8.74
N GLU A 13 9.83 -7.10 9.78
CA GLU A 13 8.37 -6.97 9.68
C GLU A 13 7.86 -5.53 9.80
N LYS A 14 8.64 -4.65 10.45
CA LYS A 14 8.23 -3.26 10.70
C LYS A 14 8.20 -2.38 9.45
N ASN A 15 8.96 -2.75 8.41
CA ASN A 15 9.13 -1.93 7.20
C ASN A 15 8.27 -2.42 6.02
N ARG A 16 7.47 -3.46 6.22
CA ARG A 16 6.58 -3.99 5.18
C ARG A 16 5.46 -3.00 4.89
N VAL A 17 5.36 -2.62 3.62
CA VAL A 17 4.33 -1.69 3.13
C VAL A 17 3.48 -2.38 2.07
N LEU A 18 2.17 -2.36 2.24
CA LEU A 18 1.21 -2.91 1.28
C LEU A 18 0.53 -1.79 0.51
N LEU A 19 0.65 -1.80 -0.82
CA LEU A 19 -0.07 -0.91 -1.73
C LEU A 19 -1.27 -1.64 -2.31
N GLU A 20 -2.47 -1.08 -2.11
CA GLU A 20 -3.70 -1.53 -2.78
C GLU A 20 -4.27 -0.40 -3.64
N ALA A 21 -4.90 -0.78 -4.74
CA ALA A 21 -5.66 0.12 -5.59
C ALA A 21 -7.07 -0.41 -5.80
N GLU A 22 -8.05 0.46 -5.60
CA GLU A 22 -9.43 0.16 -5.91
C GLU A 22 -10.00 1.24 -6.81
N VAL A 23 -10.28 0.90 -8.06
CA VAL A 23 -10.52 1.87 -9.14
C VAL A 23 -11.92 1.71 -9.73
N ALA A 24 -12.63 2.82 -9.90
CA ALA A 24 -13.89 2.85 -10.63
C ALA A 24 -13.74 2.33 -12.09
N PRO A 25 -14.73 1.63 -12.67
CA PRO A 25 -14.66 1.11 -14.04
C PRO A 25 -14.20 2.14 -15.08
N ARG A 26 -14.75 3.35 -15.02
CA ARG A 26 -14.40 4.47 -15.91
C ARG A 26 -12.93 4.93 -15.82
N GLY A 27 -12.25 4.63 -14.71
CA GLY A 27 -10.88 5.02 -14.45
C GLY A 27 -9.84 3.94 -14.75
N ARG A 28 -10.25 2.72 -15.09
CA ARG A 28 -9.38 1.53 -15.23
C ARG A 28 -8.26 1.74 -16.24
N THR A 29 -8.62 2.04 -17.49
CA THR A 29 -7.65 2.23 -18.57
C THR A 29 -6.60 3.30 -18.24
N ARG A 30 -7.04 4.40 -17.61
CA ARG A 30 -6.11 5.46 -17.17
C ARG A 30 -5.19 5.00 -16.05
N PHE A 31 -5.71 4.27 -15.06
CA PHE A 31 -4.91 3.72 -13.98
C PHE A 31 -3.88 2.73 -14.50
N GLU A 32 -4.32 1.76 -15.30
CA GLU A 32 -3.50 0.68 -15.87
C GLU A 32 -2.41 1.24 -16.79
N GLY A 33 -2.76 2.18 -17.68
CA GLY A 33 -1.79 2.83 -18.55
C GLY A 33 -0.74 3.63 -17.78
N ARG A 34 -1.15 4.36 -16.74
CA ARG A 34 -0.20 5.08 -15.86
C ARG A 34 0.69 4.12 -15.08
N TYR A 35 0.13 3.04 -14.56
CA TYR A 35 0.88 2.02 -13.83
C TYR A 35 1.89 1.32 -14.74
N LEU A 36 1.49 0.94 -15.95
CA LEU A 36 2.38 0.37 -16.96
C LEU A 36 3.52 1.33 -17.30
N ALA A 37 3.22 2.61 -17.53
CA ALA A 37 4.25 3.62 -17.81
C ALA A 37 5.25 3.79 -16.65
N ALA A 38 4.78 3.73 -15.40
CA ALA A 38 5.62 3.90 -14.21
C ALA A 38 6.43 2.65 -13.85
N THR A 39 5.93 1.46 -14.19
CA THR A 39 6.46 0.20 -13.64
C THR A 39 6.96 -0.80 -14.69
N GLY A 40 6.54 -0.66 -15.95
CA GLY A 40 6.71 -1.66 -17.00
C GLY A 40 5.79 -2.88 -16.85
N ILE A 41 4.89 -2.90 -15.88
CA ILE A 41 4.05 -4.05 -15.55
C ILE A 41 2.61 -3.81 -16.01
N VAL A 42 2.06 -4.77 -16.76
CA VAL A 42 0.64 -4.82 -17.10
C VAL A 42 -0.12 -5.39 -15.90
N VAL A 43 -1.19 -4.71 -15.51
CA VAL A 43 -2.09 -5.14 -14.43
C VAL A 43 -3.53 -5.10 -14.91
N SER A 44 -4.35 -5.97 -14.33
CA SER A 44 -5.79 -6.00 -14.55
C SER A 44 -6.51 -6.20 -13.22
N PRO A 45 -7.79 -5.83 -13.09
CA PRO A 45 -8.52 -6.03 -11.84
C PRO A 45 -8.50 -7.50 -11.43
N GLY A 46 -8.11 -7.78 -10.20
CA GLY A 46 -7.87 -9.13 -9.66
C GLY A 46 -6.46 -9.67 -9.91
N THR A 47 -5.61 -8.98 -10.68
CA THR A 47 -4.24 -9.42 -11.00
C THR A 47 -3.27 -8.22 -11.04
N PRO A 48 -2.52 -7.96 -9.95
CA PRO A 48 -2.51 -8.70 -8.68
C PRO A 48 -3.81 -8.51 -7.87
N GLU A 49 -4.04 -9.36 -6.86
CA GLU A 49 -5.24 -9.32 -5.99
C GLU A 49 -5.46 -7.96 -5.29
N HIS A 50 -4.37 -7.20 -5.15
CA HIS A 50 -4.33 -5.86 -4.56
C HIS A 50 -4.81 -4.75 -5.50
N TYR A 51 -5.09 -5.07 -6.77
CA TYR A 51 -5.78 -4.18 -7.69
C TYR A 51 -7.20 -4.70 -7.91
N GLN A 52 -8.19 -3.93 -7.48
CA GLN A 52 -9.60 -4.27 -7.65
C GLN A 52 -10.37 -3.13 -8.27
N THR A 53 -11.59 -3.44 -8.70
CA THR A 53 -12.50 -2.44 -9.25
C THR A 53 -13.89 -2.64 -8.69
N GLN A 54 -14.55 -1.54 -8.35
CA GLN A 54 -15.91 -1.57 -7.79
C GLN A 54 -16.83 -0.69 -8.62
N ILE A 55 -17.96 -1.28 -9.04
CA ILE A 55 -18.93 -0.66 -9.96
C ILE A 55 -19.49 0.65 -9.41
N ASN A 56 -19.70 0.72 -8.10
CA ASN A 56 -20.36 1.85 -7.44
C ASN A 56 -19.39 2.97 -7.03
N LYS A 57 -18.15 2.97 -7.52
CA LYS A 57 -17.15 4.00 -7.19
C LYS A 57 -17.11 5.13 -8.20
N TRP A 58 -16.91 6.35 -7.68
CA TRP A 58 -16.72 7.55 -8.49
C TRP A 58 -15.26 7.78 -8.89
N GLY A 59 -14.29 7.21 -8.16
CA GLY A 59 -12.87 7.47 -8.37
C GLY A 59 -11.98 6.27 -8.03
N ALA A 60 -10.70 6.56 -7.81
CA ALA A 60 -9.75 5.59 -7.27
C ALA A 60 -9.53 5.84 -5.78
N GLU A 61 -9.50 4.78 -5.00
CA GLU A 61 -8.99 4.78 -3.63
C GLU A 61 -7.68 4.01 -3.61
N LEU A 62 -6.59 4.71 -3.36
CA LEU A 62 -5.24 4.17 -3.39
C LEU A 62 -4.71 4.16 -1.96
N ARG A 63 -4.57 2.95 -1.41
CA ARG A 63 -4.34 2.74 0.01
C ARG A 63 -2.94 2.21 0.24
N VAL A 64 -2.33 2.69 1.30
CA VAL A 64 -1.05 2.18 1.80
C VAL A 64 -1.22 1.73 3.23
N TYR A 65 -0.87 0.49 3.52
CA TYR A 65 -0.92 -0.11 4.85
C TYR A 65 0.50 -0.37 5.34
N PHE A 66 0.75 -0.09 6.63
CA PHE A 66 2.08 -0.18 7.23
C PHE A 66 1.98 -0.27 8.76
N ASN A 67 3.09 -0.64 9.40
CA ASN A 67 3.18 -0.82 10.86
C ASN A 67 4.16 0.14 11.57
N ASP A 68 5.00 0.85 10.83
CA ASP A 68 5.97 1.76 11.42
C ASP A 68 5.30 3.02 12.03
N HIS A 69 5.47 3.18 13.35
CA HIS A 69 4.96 4.32 14.10
C HIS A 69 5.71 5.62 13.77
N ALA A 70 7.02 5.54 13.50
CA ALA A 70 7.82 6.72 13.15
C ALA A 70 7.36 7.28 11.80
N MET A 71 7.18 6.41 10.79
CA MET A 71 6.55 6.76 9.53
C MET A 71 5.16 7.39 9.72
N ALA A 72 4.31 6.82 10.60
CA ALA A 72 2.97 7.36 10.84
C ALA A 72 3.02 8.80 11.40
N THR A 73 3.93 9.05 12.34
CA THR A 73 4.13 10.38 12.94
C THR A 73 4.66 11.37 11.91
N ALA A 74 5.65 10.98 11.10
CA ALA A 74 6.21 11.82 10.05
C ALA A 74 5.17 12.18 8.97
N LEU A 75 4.38 11.20 8.53
CA LEU A 75 3.30 11.43 7.57
C LEU A 75 2.25 12.41 8.10
N LYS A 76 1.81 12.23 9.36
CA LYS A 76 0.88 13.17 10.01
C LYS A 76 1.46 14.57 10.12
N ALA A 77 2.73 14.70 10.50
CA ALA A 77 3.42 16.00 10.56
C ALA A 77 3.50 16.69 9.19
N SER A 78 3.54 15.91 8.11
CA SER A 78 3.51 16.43 6.72
C SER A 78 2.11 16.73 6.18
N GLY A 79 1.05 16.56 6.99
CA GLY A 79 -0.34 16.83 6.61
C GLY A 79 -1.07 15.66 5.95
N VAL A 80 -0.50 14.46 5.93
CA VAL A 80 -1.17 13.25 5.42
C VAL A 80 -2.11 12.70 6.48
N THR A 81 -3.37 12.47 6.10
CA THR A 81 -4.34 11.78 6.95
C THR A 81 -3.99 10.30 7.09
N VAL A 82 -3.45 9.94 8.26
CA VAL A 82 -3.14 8.55 8.62
C VAL A 82 -4.16 8.04 9.64
N GLU A 83 -4.88 6.97 9.28
CA GLU A 83 -5.77 6.22 10.14
C GLU A 83 -5.00 5.24 11.03
N GLY A 84 -5.34 5.18 12.32
CA GLY A 84 -4.87 4.16 13.25
C GLY A 84 -5.08 4.53 14.73
N PRO A 85 -5.20 3.56 15.65
CA PRO A 85 -5.28 2.11 15.42
C PRO A 85 -6.59 1.72 14.71
N ARG A 86 -6.51 0.78 13.75
CA ARG A 86 -7.65 0.42 12.89
C ARG A 86 -8.46 -0.74 13.45
N ARG A 87 -9.72 -0.83 13.03
CA ARG A 87 -10.60 -1.99 13.17
C ARG A 87 -11.10 -2.37 11.76
N GLY A 88 -11.37 -3.65 11.53
CA GLY A 88 -11.91 -4.15 10.26
C GLY A 88 -10.84 -4.64 9.27
N TYR A 89 -11.06 -4.45 7.98
CA TYR A 89 -10.20 -5.01 6.93
C TYR A 89 -8.71 -4.66 7.15
N LYS A 90 -7.87 -5.70 7.18
CA LYS A 90 -6.42 -5.66 7.41
C LYS A 90 -5.95 -5.15 8.78
N SER A 91 -6.84 -4.91 9.76
CA SER A 91 -6.44 -4.35 11.07
C SER A 91 -5.63 -5.29 11.96
N GLY A 92 -5.68 -6.61 11.72
CA GLY A 92 -4.85 -7.59 12.41
C GLY A 92 -3.43 -7.71 11.83
N GLU A 93 -3.23 -7.23 10.60
CA GLU A 93 -1.95 -7.30 9.87
C GLU A 93 -1.24 -5.94 9.86
N TYR A 94 -2.01 -4.84 9.77
CA TYR A 94 -1.49 -3.49 9.66
C TYR A 94 -2.19 -2.52 10.62
N ARG A 95 -1.39 -1.82 11.41
CA ARG A 95 -1.84 -0.84 12.41
C ARG A 95 -2.27 0.48 11.80
N TYR A 96 -1.63 0.89 10.69
CA TYR A 96 -1.83 2.18 10.05
C TYR A 96 -2.26 2.05 8.60
N ARG A 97 -3.03 3.04 8.12
CA ARG A 97 -3.31 3.25 6.70
C ARG A 97 -3.34 4.73 6.38
N PHE A 98 -2.90 5.11 5.19
CA PHE A 98 -3.35 6.34 4.56
C PHE A 98 -4.02 6.05 3.21
N ASN A 99 -4.89 6.97 2.79
CA ASN A 99 -5.54 6.97 1.48
C ASN A 99 -5.29 8.33 0.83
N ASP A 100 -4.18 8.43 0.10
CA ASP A 100 -3.77 9.65 -0.60
C ASP A 100 -3.26 9.26 -1.98
N ASN A 101 -4.06 9.56 -3.00
CA ASN A 101 -3.75 9.16 -4.38
C ASN A 101 -2.48 9.84 -4.91
N LYS A 102 -2.18 11.08 -4.50
CA LYS A 102 -0.98 11.78 -4.98
C LYS A 102 0.27 11.15 -4.39
N LEU A 103 0.26 10.88 -3.07
CA LEU A 103 1.38 10.24 -2.40
C LEU A 103 1.56 8.79 -2.87
N TRP A 104 0.47 8.04 -3.06
CA TRP A 104 0.54 6.68 -3.59
C TRP A 104 1.25 6.62 -4.94
N TRP A 105 0.88 7.52 -5.87
CA TRP A 105 1.56 7.59 -7.17
C TRP A 105 3.02 8.01 -7.05
N LYS A 106 3.37 8.94 -6.15
CA LYS A 106 4.78 9.27 -5.89
C LYS A 106 5.58 8.05 -5.44
N LEU A 107 5.02 7.19 -4.59
CA LEU A 107 5.70 5.96 -4.17
C LEU A 107 5.97 5.02 -5.35
N VAL A 108 4.99 4.85 -6.24
CA VAL A 108 5.16 3.99 -7.43
C VAL A 108 6.15 4.60 -8.44
N GLU A 109 5.98 5.88 -8.76
CA GLU A 109 6.70 6.56 -9.84
C GLU A 109 8.12 6.98 -9.48
N THR A 110 8.36 7.31 -8.20
CA THR A 110 9.65 7.86 -7.77
C THR A 110 10.43 6.95 -6.82
N GLN A 111 9.74 6.11 -6.06
CA GLN A 111 10.36 5.19 -5.10
C GLN A 111 10.37 3.74 -5.59
N GLY A 112 9.74 3.46 -6.74
CA GLY A 112 9.74 2.13 -7.35
C GLY A 112 8.83 1.11 -6.67
N LEU A 113 7.98 1.53 -5.74
CA LEU A 113 7.02 0.61 -5.09
C LEU A 113 6.01 0.07 -6.10
N ARG A 114 5.40 -1.08 -5.77
CA ARG A 114 4.48 -1.84 -6.60
C ARG A 114 3.19 -2.16 -5.85
N LEU A 115 2.13 -2.44 -6.59
CA LEU A 115 0.92 -3.07 -6.04
C LEU A 115 1.29 -4.34 -5.28
N GLY A 116 0.74 -4.49 -4.08
CA GLY A 116 1.06 -5.58 -3.17
C GLY A 116 2.12 -5.22 -2.13
N LEU A 117 2.68 -6.28 -1.54
CA LEU A 117 3.66 -6.17 -0.48
C LEU A 117 5.02 -5.72 -1.04
N ASN A 118 5.59 -4.70 -0.40
CA ASN A 118 6.92 -4.16 -0.67
C ASN A 118 7.80 -4.30 0.58
#